data_AF-A0A9X8VCD9-F1
#
_entry.id   AF-A0A9X8VCD9-F1
#
_cell.length_a   1.000
_cell.length_b   1.000
_cell.length_c   1.000
_cell.angle_alpha   90.00
_cell.angle_beta   90.00
_cell.angle_gamma   90.00
#
_symmetry.space_group_name_H-M   'P 1'
#
loop_
_entity.id
_entity.type
_entity.pdbx_description
1 polymer ?
#
loop_
_entity_poly.entity_id
_entity_poly.type
_entity_poly.pdbx_seq_one_letter_code
_entity_poly.pdbx_strand_id
1 'polypeptide(L)' 'PLPLDLKHWQLEQEKALLEAALQQGRFNQRKAAQLLGLTYHQLRGMLKKHALLQNGEADEE' A
#
# COMPACT_ATOMS: atom_id res chain seq x y z
N PRO A 1 2.88 22.93 5.20
CA PRO A 1 3.61 24.22 5.17
C PRO A 1 5.11 23.92 5.24
N LEU A 2 5.96 24.75 4.65
CA LEU A 2 7.41 24.55 4.68
C LEU A 2 8.02 25.10 5.99
N PRO A 3 9.11 24.50 6.51
CA PRO A 3 9.84 23.35 5.94
C PRO A 3 9.15 22.00 6.22
N LEU A 4 9.12 21.11 5.22
CA LEU A 4 8.50 19.78 5.27
C LEU A 4 9.55 18.70 5.03
N ASP A 5 9.55 17.64 5.84
CA ASP A 5 10.24 16.40 5.48
C ASP A 5 9.44 15.68 4.40
N LEU A 6 9.79 15.97 3.13
CA LEU A 6 9.11 15.43 1.97
C LEU A 6 9.15 13.89 1.94
N LYS A 7 10.24 13.28 2.40
CA LYS A 7 10.40 11.82 2.37
C LYS A 7 9.44 11.16 3.34
N HIS A 8 9.37 11.69 4.56
CA HIS A 8 8.44 11.19 5.57
C HIS A 8 6.99 11.37 5.13
N TRP A 9 6.65 12.58 4.68
CA TRP A 9 5.30 12.87 4.19
C TRP A 9 4.87 11.95 3.05
N GLN A 10 5.75 11.71 2.07
CA GLN A 10 5.43 10.81 0.95
C GLN A 10 5.19 9.37 1.43
N LEU A 11 5.95 8.89 2.42
CA LEU A 11 5.73 7.56 3.01
C LEU A 11 4.37 7.47 3.71
N GLU A 12 3.99 8.49 4.48
CA GLU A 12 2.69 8.53 5.16
C GLU A 12 1.52 8.55 4.17
N GLN A 13 1.61 9.39 3.12
CA GLN A 13 0.59 9.47 2.08
C GLN A 13 0.45 8.14 1.31
N GLU A 14 1.58 7.51 0.96
CA GLU A 14 1.58 6.21 0.29
C GLU A 14 0.92 5.15 1.17
N LYS A 15 1.27 5.10 2.47
CA LYS A 15 0.66 4.17 3.44
C LYS A 15 -0.86 4.37 3.55
N ALA A 16 -1.31 5.62 3.73
CA ALA A 16 -2.73 5.94 3.86
C ALA A 16 -3.55 5.54 2.63
N LEU A 17 -3.00 5.72 1.42
CA LEU A 17 -3.65 5.31 0.18
C LEU A 17 -3.74 3.78 0.06
N LEU A 18 -2.70 3.05 0.46
CA LEU A 18 -2.71 1.59 0.48
C LEU A 18 -3.79 1.06 1.45
N GLU A 19 -3.86 1.60 2.67
CA GLU A 19 -4.86 1.21 3.66
C GLU A 19 -6.29 1.51 3.18
N ALA A 20 -6.51 2.71 2.61
CA ALA A 20 -7.81 3.09 2.05
C ALA A 20 -8.23 2.18 0.88
N ALA A 21 -7.29 1.86 -0.02
CA ALA A 21 -7.56 0.97 -1.15
C ALA A 21 -7.84 -0.46 -0.68
N LEU A 22 -7.13 -0.97 0.33
CA LEU A 22 -7.43 -2.25 0.96
C LEU A 22 -8.83 -2.25 1.57
N GLN A 23 -9.18 -1.24 2.36
CA GLN A 23 -10.50 -1.14 2.98
C GLN A 23 -11.64 -1.10 1.93
N GLN A 24 -11.50 -0.26 0.90
CA GLN A 24 -12.47 -0.19 -0.23
C GLN A 24 -12.50 -1.49 -1.05
N GLY A 25 -11.35 -2.15 -1.16
CA GLY A 25 -11.18 -3.46 -1.75
C GLY A 25 -11.74 -4.61 -0.90
N ARG A 26 -12.23 -4.33 0.32
CA ARG A 26 -12.59 -5.35 1.33
C ARG A 26 -11.44 -6.33 1.58
N PHE A 27 -10.23 -5.78 1.73
CA PHE A 27 -8.95 -6.47 1.90
C PHE A 27 -8.57 -7.40 0.74
N ASN A 28 -9.23 -7.30 -0.41
CA ASN A 28 -8.77 -7.97 -1.63
C ASN A 28 -7.66 -7.16 -2.30
N GLN A 29 -6.42 -7.67 -2.23
CA GLN A 29 -5.24 -7.00 -2.78
C GLN A 29 -5.35 -6.75 -4.30
N ARG A 30 -5.92 -7.68 -5.09
CA ARG A 30 -6.10 -7.45 -6.54
C ARG A 30 -7.04 -6.29 -6.82
N LYS A 31 -8.12 -6.16 -6.03
CA LYS A 31 -9.05 -5.04 -6.12
C LYS A 31 -8.41 -3.73 -5.66
N ALA A 32 -7.64 -3.75 -4.57
CA ALA A 32 -6.88 -2.58 -4.11
C ALA A 32 -5.87 -2.09 -5.16
N ALA A 33 -5.19 -3.01 -5.85
CA ALA A 33 -4.28 -2.68 -6.94
C ALA A 33 -5.01 -1.97 -8.09
N GLN A 34 -6.18 -2.49 -8.49
CA GLN A 34 -7.02 -1.85 -9.51
C GLN A 34 -7.47 -0.44 -9.08
N LEU A 35 -7.87 -0.26 -7.83
CA LEU A 35 -8.29 1.06 -7.29
C LEU A 35 -7.17 2.10 -7.32
N LEU A 36 -5.90 1.67 -7.17
CA LEU A 36 -4.73 2.53 -7.21
C LEU A 36 -4.06 2.60 -8.61
N GLY A 37 -4.62 1.92 -9.62
CA GLY A 37 -4.01 1.85 -10.95
C GLY A 37 -2.66 1.11 -10.98
N LEU A 38 -2.45 0.20 -10.03
CA LEU A 38 -1.24 -0.59 -9.88
C LEU A 38 -1.45 -2.02 -10.41
N THR A 39 -0.37 -2.64 -10.85
CA THR A 39 -0.34 -4.10 -10.93
C THR A 39 -0.37 -4.71 -9.52
N TYR A 40 -0.85 -5.95 -9.42
CA TYR A 40 -0.85 -6.69 -8.15
C TYR A 40 0.56 -6.76 -7.52
N HIS A 41 1.60 -7.03 -8.32
CA HIS A 41 2.98 -7.11 -7.84
C HIS A 41 3.51 -5.78 -7.28
N GLN A 42 3.18 -4.66 -7.93
CA GLN A 42 3.55 -3.33 -7.43
C GLN A 42 2.87 -3.05 -6.08
N LEU A 43 1.57 -3.31 -5.97
CA LEU A 43 0.85 -3.15 -4.70
C LEU A 43 1.50 -4.00 -3.61
N ARG A 44 1.76 -5.28 -3.87
CA ARG A 44 2.37 -6.19 -2.89
C ARG A 44 3.75 -5.70 -2.41
N GLY A 45 4.58 -5.21 -3.33
CA GLY A 45 5.86 -4.59 -2.99
C GLY A 45 5.71 -3.38 -2.06
N MET A 46 4.71 -2.53 -2.32
CA MET A 46 4.40 -1.39 -1.47
C MET A 46 3.85 -1.81 -0.11
N LEU A 47 2.96 -2.82 -0.04
CA LEU A 47 2.46 -3.35 1.23
C LEU A 47 3.59 -3.91 2.09
N LYS A 48 4.55 -4.62 1.49
CA LYS A 48 5.77 -5.09 2.19
C LYS A 48 6.61 -3.94 2.70
N LYS A 49 6.85 -2.91 1.87
CA LYS A 49 7.60 -1.70 2.24
C LYS A 49 7.01 -0.99 3.47
N HIS A 50 5.67 -0.99 3.58
CA HIS A 50 4.93 -0.36 4.68
C HIS A 50 4.60 -1.29 5.85
N ALA A 51 5.09 -2.54 5.83
CA ALA A 51 4.78 -3.56 6.82
C ALA A 51 3.25 -3.79 7.03
N LEU A 52 2.49 -3.70 5.93
CA LEU A 52 1.03 -3.87 5.91
C LEU A 52 0.59 -5.30 5.55
N LEU A 53 1.52 -6.19 5.18
CA LEU A 53 1.23 -7.61 4.96
C LEU A 53 1.13 -8.31 6.32
N GLN A 54 0.08 -9.12 6.51
CA GLN A 54 0.03 -10.02 7.66
C GLN A 54 1.04 -11.17 7.46
N ASN A 55 1.56 -11.72 8.55
CA ASN A 55 2.65 -12.72 8.59
C ASN A 55 2.40 -14.02 7.80
N GLY A 56 1.28 -14.18 7.10
CA GLY A 56 0.99 -15.31 6.20
C GLY A 56 0.97 -15.00 4.71
N GLU A 57 0.95 -13.72 4.29
CA GLU A 57 0.82 -13.34 2.86
C GLU A 57 2.16 -13.00 2.19
N ALA A 58 3.25 -13.03 2.97
CA ALA A 58 4.58 -12.62 2.54
C ALA A 58 5.26 -13.62 1.57
N ASP A 59 4.75 -14.85 1.45
CA ASP A 59 5.46 -15.97 0.81
C ASP A 59 4.66 -16.79 -0.22
N GLU A 60 3.50 -16.31 -0.70
CA GLU A 60 2.85 -16.95 -1.85
C GLU A 60 3.34 -16.32 -3.17
N GLU A 61 4.14 -17.08 -3.93
CA GLU A 61 4.54 -16.83 -5.33
C GLU A 61 3.40 -17.02 -6.33
#